data_AF-A0A3N6ZRG5-F1
#
_entry.id   AF-A0A3N6ZRG5-F1
#
_cell.length_a   1.000
_cell.length_b   1.000
_cell.length_c   1.000
_cell.angle_alpha   90.00
_cell.angle_beta   90.00
_cell.angle_gamma   90.00
#
_symmetry.space_group_name_H-M   'P 1'
#
loop_
_entity.id
_entity.type
_entity.pdbx_description
1 polymer ?
#
loop_
_entity_poly.entity_id
_entity_poly.type
_entity_poly.pdbx_seq_one_letter_code
_entity_poly.pdbx_strand_id
1 'polypeptide(L)'
;MIMKNRVYYINYFLLFIFCSCGTAKDSKHRNADIINNKNAYLVIKIKEYTAGYVIYAQRNDSVFKVLSFKGEEKKLACSKLIENKKYDLILKSCFEDSIVPLNHLGGKHLGKDIIHIEEVGTVRDLFYDSRLYGLCLINGQ
;
A
#
# COMPACT_ATOMS: atom_id res chain seq x y z
N MET A 1 -61.69 30.21 44.25
CA MET A 1 -60.44 30.13 43.48
C MET A 1 -60.74 29.35 42.21
N ILE A 2 -60.40 29.95 41.07
CA ILE A 2 -60.83 29.61 39.71
C ILE A 2 -59.82 28.64 39.05
N MET A 3 -60.29 27.93 38.01
CA MET A 3 -59.59 27.20 36.93
C MET A 3 -59.70 25.67 37.04
N LYS A 4 -60.56 24.99 36.26
CA LYS A 4 -60.50 24.69 34.80
C LYS A 4 -59.13 24.17 34.35
N ASN A 5 -59.03 22.87 34.02
CA ASN A 5 -58.95 22.42 32.61
C ASN A 5 -58.68 20.92 32.50
N ARG A 6 -59.51 20.26 31.68
CA ARG A 6 -59.23 18.95 31.08
C ARG A 6 -58.10 19.11 30.06
N VAL A 7 -57.17 18.16 30.01
CA VAL A 7 -56.37 17.91 28.81
C VAL A 7 -56.17 16.40 28.66
N TYR A 8 -56.80 15.84 27.63
CA TYR A 8 -56.49 14.53 27.07
C TYR A 8 -55.19 14.65 26.26
N TYR A 9 -54.22 13.74 26.46
CA TYR A 9 -53.19 13.50 25.46
C TYR A 9 -52.99 12.00 25.25
N ILE A 10 -53.61 11.54 24.17
CA ILE A 10 -53.30 10.35 23.39
C ILE A 10 -51.78 10.32 23.14
N ASN A 11 -51.10 9.31 23.67
CA ASN A 11 -49.72 9.00 23.27
C ASN A 11 -49.74 7.74 22.40
N TYR A 12 -50.10 7.98 21.14
CA TYR A 12 -49.91 7.07 20.01
C TYR A 12 -48.39 6.99 19.77
N PHE A 13 -47.68 6.18 20.55
CA PHE A 13 -46.23 5.98 20.38
C PHE A 13 -45.99 5.05 19.18
N LEU A 14 -46.12 5.66 18.01
CA LEU A 14 -45.19 5.58 16.88
C LEU A 14 -44.66 4.20 16.55
N LEU A 15 -45.49 3.53 15.75
CA LEU A 15 -45.12 2.71 14.62
C LEU A 15 -44.11 3.48 13.73
N PHE A 16 -42.81 3.20 13.84
CA PHE A 16 -41.83 3.55 12.80
C PHE A 16 -41.16 2.28 12.30
N ILE A 17 -41.72 1.82 11.19
CA ILE A 17 -41.17 0.86 10.24
C ILE A 17 -39.86 1.44 9.70
N PHE A 18 -38.76 0.74 9.91
CA PHE A 18 -37.57 0.85 9.06
C PHE A 18 -37.21 -0.53 8.53
N CYS A 19 -37.95 -0.96 7.52
CA CYS A 19 -37.55 -2.05 6.64
C CYS A 19 -36.86 -1.44 5.42
N SER A 20 -35.57 -1.10 5.57
CA SER A 20 -34.72 -0.72 4.44
C SER A 20 -33.77 -1.89 4.14
N CYS A 21 -34.27 -2.85 3.35
CA CYS A 21 -33.42 -3.83 2.69
C CYS A 21 -32.80 -3.16 1.46
N GLY A 22 -31.72 -2.40 1.68
CA GLY A 22 -30.89 -1.90 0.59
C GLY A 22 -30.10 -3.06 0.00
N THR A 23 -30.52 -3.57 -1.16
CA THR A 23 -29.67 -4.44 -1.98
C THR A 23 -28.51 -3.61 -2.50
N ALA A 24 -27.37 -3.69 -1.82
CA ALA A 24 -26.12 -3.16 -2.34
C ALA A 24 -25.84 -3.86 -3.67
N LYS A 25 -25.76 -3.06 -4.75
CA LYS A 25 -25.28 -3.53 -6.05
C LYS A 25 -23.90 -4.11 -5.84
N ASP A 26 -23.79 -5.41 -6.10
CA ASP A 26 -22.57 -6.19 -6.11
C ASP A 26 -21.62 -5.63 -7.20
N SER A 27 -20.90 -4.56 -6.85
CA SER A 27 -19.73 -4.16 -7.60
C SER A 27 -18.70 -5.25 -7.37
N LYS A 28 -18.43 -6.05 -8.40
CA LYS A 28 -17.31 -7.00 -8.46
C LYS A 28 -15.98 -6.27 -8.23
N HIS A 29 -15.70 -5.87 -6.99
CA HIS A 29 -14.36 -5.55 -6.54
C HIS A 29 -13.82 -6.83 -5.95
N ARG A 30 -12.99 -7.51 -6.76
CA ARG A 30 -12.23 -8.70 -6.38
C ARG A 30 -11.82 -8.60 -4.92
N ASN A 31 -12.37 -9.53 -4.13
CA ASN A 31 -11.91 -9.96 -2.81
C ASN A 31 -10.89 -9.03 -2.16
N ALA A 32 -11.40 -8.15 -1.30
CA ALA A 32 -10.76 -7.91 -0.02
C ALA A 32 -10.83 -9.22 0.79
N ASP A 33 -10.12 -10.25 0.32
CA ASP A 33 -9.72 -11.32 1.20
C ASP A 33 -8.81 -10.66 2.22
N ILE A 34 -9.21 -10.78 3.48
CA ILE A 34 -8.34 -10.67 4.64
C ILE A 34 -7.34 -11.82 4.50
N ILE A 35 -6.41 -11.69 3.55
CA ILE A 35 -5.31 -12.62 3.41
C ILE A 35 -4.42 -12.27 4.58
N ASN A 36 -4.35 -13.20 5.52
CA ASN A 36 -3.30 -13.33 6.51
C ASN A 36 -1.96 -13.60 5.78
N ASN A 37 -1.63 -12.76 4.79
CA ASN A 37 -0.49 -12.92 3.91
C ASN A 37 0.70 -12.39 4.68
N LYS A 38 1.50 -13.29 5.26
CA LYS A 38 2.76 -12.95 5.92
C LYS A 38 3.72 -12.15 5.00
N ASN A 39 3.42 -12.09 3.71
CA ASN A 39 4.18 -11.39 2.68
C ASN A 39 3.49 -10.12 2.15
N ALA A 40 2.42 -9.64 2.79
CA ALA A 40 1.83 -8.36 2.42
C ALA A 40 2.68 -7.19 2.93
N TYR A 41 3.15 -6.34 2.02
CA TYR A 41 3.85 -5.10 2.31
C TYR A 41 2.98 -3.91 1.93
N LEU A 42 2.86 -2.94 2.82
CA LEU A 42 2.26 -1.64 2.55
C LEU A 42 3.28 -0.76 1.80
N VAL A 43 2.97 -0.33 0.58
CA VAL A 43 3.81 0.65 -0.11
C VAL A 43 3.55 2.02 0.50
N ILE A 44 4.52 2.54 1.26
CA ILE A 44 4.38 3.81 1.98
C ILE A 44 4.82 5.01 1.14
N LYS A 45 5.76 4.80 0.23
CA LYS A 45 6.32 5.86 -0.62
C LYS A 45 6.98 5.28 -1.85
N ILE A 46 6.90 5.98 -2.98
CA ILE A 46 7.67 5.66 -4.17
C ILE A 46 8.47 6.90 -4.58
N LYS A 47 9.77 6.74 -4.77
CA LYS A 47 10.66 7.78 -5.30
C LYS A 47 11.07 7.39 -6.71
N GLU A 48 10.89 8.31 -7.65
CA GLU A 48 11.37 8.14 -9.02
C GLU A 48 12.82 8.56 -9.17
N TYR A 49 13.56 7.78 -9.95
CA TYR A 49 14.94 8.02 -10.37
C TYR A 49 15.04 7.89 -11.88
N THR A 50 16.18 8.29 -12.43
CA THR A 50 16.38 8.32 -13.89
C THR A 50 16.17 6.93 -14.51
N ALA A 51 16.74 5.89 -13.89
CA ALA A 51 16.71 4.52 -14.41
C ALA A 51 15.63 3.63 -13.76
N GLY A 52 14.81 4.15 -12.83
CA GLY A 52 13.95 3.30 -12.04
C GLY A 52 13.17 4.01 -10.94
N TYR A 53 12.77 3.22 -9.95
CA TYR A 53 12.04 3.63 -8.77
C TYR A 53 12.64 2.99 -7.52
N VAL A 54 12.62 3.71 -6.41
CA VAL A 54 12.84 3.17 -5.07
C VAL A 54 11.51 3.18 -4.35
N ILE A 55 11.03 1.99 -4.02
CA ILE A 55 9.76 1.75 -3.35
C ILE A 55 10.07 1.48 -1.88
N TYR A 56 9.48 2.28 -1.01
CA TYR A 56 9.52 2.05 0.43
C TYR A 56 8.31 1.21 0.78
N ALA A 57 8.56 -0.02 1.22
CA ALA A 57 7.53 -1.01 1.52
C ALA A 57 7.62 -1.38 3.00
N GLN A 58 6.54 -1.21 3.76
CA GLN A 58 6.47 -1.50 5.18
C GLN A 58 5.81 -2.86 5.43
N ARG A 59 6.41 -3.68 6.28
CA ARG A 59 5.79 -4.87 6.85
C ARG A 59 6.04 -4.88 8.35
N ASN A 60 4.98 -4.93 9.13
CA ASN A 60 5.02 -4.71 10.58
C ASN A 60 5.76 -3.39 10.89
N ASP A 61 6.75 -3.42 11.77
CA ASP A 61 7.52 -2.25 12.19
C ASP A 61 8.78 -2.01 11.35
N SER A 62 8.93 -2.72 10.22
CA SER A 62 10.12 -2.65 9.37
C SER A 62 9.82 -2.05 8.00
N VAL A 63 10.66 -1.12 7.56
CA VAL A 63 10.62 -0.52 6.22
C VAL A 63 11.72 -1.11 5.36
N PHE A 64 11.34 -1.56 4.16
CA PHE A 64 12.19 -2.18 3.17
C PHE A 64 12.33 -1.24 1.97
N LYS A 65 13.57 -1.04 1.50
CA LYS A 65 13.83 -0.34 0.24
C LYS A 65 13.85 -1.36 -0.89
N VAL A 66 12.94 -1.22 -1.84
CA VAL A 66 12.79 -2.13 -2.97
C VAL A 66 13.10 -1.38 -4.26
N LEU A 67 14.10 -1.84 -4.99
CA LEU A 67 14.53 -1.29 -6.27
C LEU A 67 13.68 -1.87 -7.39
N SER A 68 13.25 -1.00 -8.30
CA SER A 68 12.50 -1.34 -9.51
C SER A 68 13.13 -0.63 -10.69
N PHE A 69 13.58 -1.36 -11.69
CA PHE A 69 14.16 -0.75 -12.90
C PHE A 69 13.07 -0.43 -13.93
N LYS A 70 13.19 0.71 -14.60
CA LYS A 70 12.36 1.03 -15.78
C LYS A 70 12.73 0.03 -16.88
N GLY A 71 11.73 -0.63 -17.46
CA GLY A 71 11.95 -1.51 -18.60
C GLY A 71 12.18 -0.70 -19.88
N GLU A 72 12.93 -1.27 -20.83
CA GLU A 72 13.18 -0.64 -22.14
C GLU A 72 11.93 -0.55 -23.02
N GLU A 73 10.89 -1.34 -22.72
CA GLU A 73 9.68 -1.40 -23.52
C GLU A 73 8.53 -0.64 -22.87
N LYS A 74 7.93 0.26 -23.67
CA LYS A 74 6.59 0.83 -23.51
C LYS A 74 5.52 -0.27 -23.51
N LYS A 75 5.56 -1.22 -22.56
CA LYS A 75 4.53 -2.27 -22.48
C LYS A 75 3.22 -1.65 -22.03
N LEU A 76 2.24 -1.77 -22.91
CA LEU A 76 0.84 -1.34 -22.78
C LEU A 76 0.12 -1.81 -21.50
N ALA A 77 0.69 -2.77 -20.77
CA ALA A 77 0.16 -3.34 -19.54
C ALA A 77 1.11 -3.07 -18.37
N CYS A 78 1.33 -1.80 -18.07
CA CYS A 78 2.13 -1.41 -16.92
C CYS A 78 1.39 -1.77 -15.64
N SER A 79 1.88 -2.76 -14.90
CA SER A 79 1.37 -3.06 -13.56
C SER A 79 1.63 -1.84 -12.69
N LYS A 80 0.60 -1.33 -12.00
CA LYS A 80 0.68 -0.06 -11.28
C LYS A 80 0.90 -0.34 -9.80
N LEU A 81 1.99 0.18 -9.24
CA LEU A 81 2.10 0.36 -7.80
C LEU A 81 1.48 1.70 -7.43
N ILE A 82 0.77 1.71 -6.32
CA ILE A 82 0.08 2.86 -5.76
C ILE A 82 0.48 2.94 -4.29
N GLU A 83 0.86 4.13 -3.82
CA GLU A 83 1.12 4.40 -2.41
C GLU A 83 -0.13 4.09 -1.56
N ASN A 84 0.09 3.76 -0.29
CA ASN A 84 -0.94 3.36 0.67
C ASN A 84 -1.74 2.10 0.30
N LYS A 85 -1.23 1.26 -0.62
CA LYS A 85 -1.78 -0.05 -0.92
C LYS A 85 -0.85 -1.18 -0.50
N LYS A 86 -1.45 -2.32 -0.13
CA LYS A 86 -0.72 -3.54 0.21
C LYS A 86 -0.50 -4.39 -1.04
N TYR A 87 0.71 -4.95 -1.16
CA TYR A 87 1.09 -5.86 -2.23
C TYR A 87 1.80 -7.07 -1.64
N ASP A 88 1.58 -8.23 -2.25
CA ASP A 88 2.36 -9.42 -1.96
C ASP A 88 3.70 -9.31 -2.69
N LEU A 89 4.76 -8.90 -1.98
CA LEU A 89 6.10 -8.70 -2.56
C LEU A 89 7.02 -9.88 -2.19
N ILE A 90 7.76 -10.36 -3.18
CA ILE A 90 8.79 -11.39 -3.02
C ILE A 90 10.13 -10.68 -3.06
N LEU A 91 10.60 -10.28 -1.88
CA LEU A 91 11.83 -9.52 -1.75
C LEU A 91 13.05 -10.45 -1.82
N LYS A 92 13.95 -10.14 -2.75
CA LYS A 92 15.28 -10.73 -2.86
C LYS A 92 16.34 -9.69 -2.54
N SER A 93 17.38 -10.07 -1.80
CA SER A 93 18.47 -9.15 -1.48
C SER A 93 19.25 -8.81 -2.74
N CYS A 94 19.61 -7.54 -2.89
CA CYS A 94 20.50 -7.10 -3.95
C CYS A 94 21.96 -7.52 -3.73
N PHE A 95 22.27 -8.03 -2.54
CA PHE A 95 23.61 -8.37 -2.06
C PHE A 95 23.70 -9.83 -1.59
N GLU A 96 22.77 -10.70 -2.01
CA GLU A 96 22.68 -12.10 -1.57
C GLU A 96 23.99 -12.88 -1.78
N ASP A 97 24.74 -12.57 -2.84
CA ASP A 97 26.04 -13.18 -3.17
C ASP A 97 27.26 -12.39 -2.63
N SER A 98 27.04 -11.34 -1.83
CA SER A 98 28.13 -10.49 -1.33
C SER A 98 28.85 -11.16 -0.16
N ILE A 99 30.13 -11.47 -0.36
CA ILE A 99 31.06 -11.88 0.71
C ILE A 99 31.36 -10.69 1.66
N VAL A 100 31.09 -9.46 1.22
CA VAL A 100 31.32 -8.24 1.99
C VAL A 100 30.22 -8.07 3.04
N PRO A 101 30.57 -7.84 4.33
CA PRO A 101 29.59 -7.55 5.36
C PRO A 101 28.74 -6.33 5.00
N LEU A 102 27.44 -6.42 5.25
CA LEU A 102 26.44 -5.37 4.95
C LEU A 102 26.85 -3.97 5.44
N ASN A 103 27.58 -3.90 6.56
CA ASN A 103 28.07 -2.66 7.18
C ASN A 103 29.12 -1.90 6.34
N HIS A 104 29.66 -2.53 5.29
CA HIS A 104 30.61 -1.91 4.36
C HIS A 104 29.99 -1.60 2.99
N LEU A 105 28.70 -1.90 2.81
CA LEU A 105 28.00 -1.62 1.57
C LEU A 105 27.47 -0.19 1.60
N GLY A 106 28.14 0.70 0.87
CA GLY A 106 27.72 2.10 0.75
C GLY A 106 26.39 2.29 0.00
N GLY A 107 25.96 1.33 -0.82
CA GLY A 107 24.74 1.41 -1.61
C GLY A 107 24.78 0.54 -2.87
N LYS A 108 23.76 0.67 -3.72
CA LYS A 108 23.69 0.05 -5.05
C LYS A 108 23.35 1.07 -6.13
N HIS A 109 23.94 0.90 -7.30
CA HIS A 109 23.64 1.75 -8.45
C HIS A 109 22.24 1.46 -9.01
N LEU A 110 21.49 2.53 -9.27
CA LEU A 110 20.24 2.55 -10.03
C LEU A 110 20.45 3.49 -11.22
N GLY A 111 21.05 2.98 -12.30
CA GLY A 111 21.56 3.82 -13.38
C GLY A 111 22.76 4.65 -12.93
N LYS A 112 22.68 5.98 -13.05
CA LYS A 112 23.73 6.91 -12.61
C LYS A 112 23.64 7.25 -11.12
N ASP A 113 22.50 6.96 -10.48
CA ASP A 113 22.24 7.28 -9.08
C ASP A 113 22.75 6.16 -8.16
N ILE A 114 23.29 6.52 -6.99
CA ILE A 114 23.64 5.56 -5.93
C ILE A 114 22.54 5.59 -4.88
N ILE A 115 21.90 4.45 -4.67
CA ILE A 115 20.92 4.29 -3.60
C ILE A 115 21.64 3.77 -2.37
N HIS A 116 21.76 4.61 -1.35
CA HIS A 116 22.43 4.27 -0.09
C HIS A 116 21.55 3.38 0.79
N ILE A 117 22.20 2.47 1.52
CA ILE A 117 21.58 1.76 2.64
C ILE A 117 21.45 2.77 3.78
N GLU A 118 20.24 3.01 4.27
CA GLU A 118 20.04 3.91 5.42
C GLU A 118 20.23 3.12 6.71
N GLU A 119 20.91 3.70 7.69
CA GLU A 119 21.26 3.02 8.94
C GLU A 119 20.12 3.03 9.98
N VAL A 120 19.14 3.92 9.83
CA VAL A 120 18.11 4.21 10.84
C VAL A 120 16.71 4.01 10.25
N GLY A 121 15.89 3.19 10.90
CA GLY A 121 14.46 3.02 10.58
C GLY A 121 14.14 2.16 9.36
N THR A 122 15.15 1.71 8.60
CA THR A 122 14.99 0.77 7.48
C THR A 122 15.79 -0.51 7.71
N VAL A 123 15.33 -1.61 7.12
CA VAL A 123 16.15 -2.81 7.00
C VAL A 123 17.42 -2.44 6.22
N ARG A 124 18.58 -2.83 6.76
CA ARG A 124 19.91 -2.47 6.25
C ARG A 124 20.28 -3.21 4.96
N ASP A 125 19.38 -3.28 4.01
CA ASP A 125 19.56 -3.98 2.74
C ASP A 125 18.78 -3.24 1.64
N LEU A 126 19.11 -3.52 0.39
CA LEU A 126 18.34 -3.11 -0.78
C LEU A 126 17.74 -4.36 -1.40
N PHE A 127 16.43 -4.36 -1.56
CA PHE A 127 15.71 -5.50 -2.12
C PHE A 127 15.33 -5.23 -3.56
N TYR A 128 14.99 -6.29 -4.28
CA TYR A 128 14.27 -6.20 -5.53
C TYR A 128 13.19 -7.28 -5.56
N ASP A 129 12.16 -7.08 -6.38
CA ASP A 129 11.19 -8.10 -6.75
C ASP A 129 11.12 -8.08 -8.27
N SER A 130 11.40 -9.23 -8.90
CA SER A 130 11.48 -9.35 -10.36
C SER A 130 10.16 -9.00 -11.06
N ARG A 131 9.03 -9.08 -10.35
CA ARG A 131 7.70 -8.73 -10.87
C ARG A 131 7.46 -7.22 -10.93
N LEU A 132 8.34 -6.44 -10.29
CA LEU A 132 8.34 -4.98 -10.32
C LEU A 132 9.22 -4.42 -11.44
N TYR A 133 9.82 -5.26 -12.28
CA TYR A 133 10.55 -4.77 -13.44
C TYR A 133 9.58 -4.17 -14.46
N GLY A 134 9.85 -2.93 -14.91
CA GLY A 134 9.01 -2.25 -15.92
C GLY A 134 7.70 -1.66 -15.39
N LEU A 135 7.64 -1.30 -14.10
CA LEU A 135 6.51 -0.53 -13.55
C LEU A 135 6.45 0.90 -14.10
N CYS A 136 5.26 1.49 -14.05
CA CYS A 136 5.00 2.89 -14.40
C CYS A 136 4.28 3.53 -13.23
N LEU A 137 4.76 4.70 -12.81
CA LEU A 137 4.02 5.55 -11.89
C LEU A 137 2.95 6.32 -12.66
N ILE A 138 1.77 6.43 -12.07
CA ILE A 138 0.82 7.48 -12.40
C ILE A 138 0.79 8.38 -11.19
N ASN A 139 1.11 9.66 -11.37
CA ASN A 139 0.84 10.67 -10.35
C ASN A 139 -0.65 10.62 -10.06
N GLY A 140 -1.03 10.18 -8.86
CA GLY A 140 -2.40 10.35 -8.38
C GLY A 140 -2.69 11.84 -8.37
N GLN A 141 -3.73 12.24 -9.11
CA GLN A 141 -4.31 13.58 -9.03
C GLN A 141 -4.80 13.88 -7.62
#